data_AF-A0A7H8LZQ6-F1
#
_entry.id   AF-A0A7H8LZQ6-F1
#
_cell.length_a   1.000
_cell.length_b   1.000
_cell.length_c   1.000
_cell.angle_alpha   90.00
_cell.angle_beta   90.00
_cell.angle_gamma   90.00
#
_symmetry.space_group_name_H-M   'P 1'
#
loop_
_entity.id
_entity.type
_entity.pdbx_description
1 polymer ?
#
loop_
_entity_poly.entity_id
_entity_poly.type
_entity_poly.pdbx_seq_one_letter_code
_entity_poly.pdbx_strand_id
1 'polypeptide(L)'
;MREGRDLLRGYSWVTVCPGELVGRLGGIERLAGSGAFARVVPLPHGGAWLQATDGFAAYDEAAVRRVFDVLSPVLPPGIPKRDPFDRTVPRLVWQDAREHRD
;
A
#
# COMPACT_ATOMS: atom_id res chain seq x y z
N MET A 1 -11.61 11.55 -13.34
CA MET A 1 -10.70 10.65 -12.59
C MET A 1 -10.61 11.08 -11.11
N ARG A 2 -11.61 10.79 -10.27
CA ARG A 2 -11.65 11.19 -8.84
C ARG A 2 -11.26 10.06 -7.88
N GLU A 3 -11.53 8.82 -8.26
CA GLU A 3 -11.45 7.62 -7.42
C GLU A 3 -10.06 7.34 -6.79
N GLY A 4 -8.97 7.77 -7.43
CA GLY A 4 -7.62 7.59 -6.89
C GLY A 4 -7.32 8.44 -5.65
N ARG A 5 -8.14 9.46 -5.36
CA ARG A 5 -8.05 10.25 -4.12
C ARG A 5 -8.86 9.65 -2.98
N ASP A 6 -9.77 8.73 -3.29
CA ASP A 6 -10.66 8.08 -2.32
C ASP A 6 -10.17 6.68 -1.95
N LEU A 7 -9.51 5.97 -2.87
CA LEU A 7 -8.96 4.63 -2.66
C LEU A 7 -7.61 4.46 -3.36
N LEU A 8 -6.72 3.71 -2.71
CA LEU A 8 -5.46 3.25 -3.28
C LEU A 8 -5.70 1.96 -4.06
N ARG A 9 -5.68 2.03 -5.39
CA ARG A 9 -6.08 0.90 -6.28
C ARG A 9 -5.29 -0.40 -6.07
N GLY A 10 -4.13 -0.33 -5.44
CA GLY A 10 -3.27 -1.46 -5.12
C GLY A 10 -1.93 -0.98 -4.59
N TYR A 11 -1.06 -1.93 -4.25
CA TYR A 11 0.28 -1.65 -3.75
C TYR A 11 1.27 -2.64 -4.34
N SER A 12 2.55 -2.26 -4.31
CA SER A 12 3.67 -3.09 -4.73
C SER A 12 4.88 -2.72 -3.88
N TRP A 13 6.06 -3.24 -4.22
CA TRP A 13 7.32 -2.92 -3.56
C TRP A 13 7.53 -1.40 -3.41
N VAL A 14 7.18 -0.65 -4.46
CA VAL A 14 7.06 0.81 -4.43
C VAL A 14 5.61 1.19 -4.67
N THR A 15 5.10 2.12 -3.86
CA THR A 15 3.74 2.65 -3.97
C THR A 15 3.76 4.17 -3.81
N VAL A 16 3.06 4.88 -4.71
CA VAL A 16 2.83 6.33 -4.58
C VAL A 16 1.45 6.56 -3.98
N CYS A 17 1.41 7.17 -2.80
CA CYS A 17 0.19 7.42 -2.04
C CYS A 17 -0.20 8.91 -2.15
N PRO A 18 -1.42 9.23 -2.65
CA PRO A 18 -1.94 10.60 -2.66
C PRO A 18 -2.10 11.18 -1.26
N GLY A 19 -2.00 12.51 -1.14
CA GLY A 19 -1.96 13.18 0.17
C GLY A 19 -3.23 13.01 1.01
N GLU A 20 -4.39 12.92 0.38
CA GLU A 20 -5.66 12.63 1.07
C GLU A 20 -5.62 11.26 1.76
N LEU A 21 -5.00 10.27 1.11
CA LEU A 21 -4.84 8.92 1.66
C LEU A 21 -3.74 8.88 2.71
N VAL A 22 -2.63 9.60 2.51
CA VAL A 22 -1.59 9.78 3.55
C VAL A 22 -2.21 10.34 4.83
N GLY A 23 -3.07 11.35 4.72
CA GLY A 23 -3.80 11.91 5.86
C GLY A 23 -4.67 10.88 6.59
N ARG A 24 -5.43 10.07 5.83
CA ARG A 24 -6.26 8.98 6.38
C ARG A 24 -5.44 7.85 7.01
N LEU A 25 -4.20 7.66 6.57
CA LEU A 25 -3.26 6.70 7.14
C LEU A 25 -2.55 7.23 8.40
N GLY A 26 -2.85 8.47 8.81
CA GLY A 26 -2.30 9.14 9.99
C GLY A 26 -1.01 9.91 9.73
N GLY A 27 -0.70 10.21 8.47
CA GLY A 27 0.40 11.09 8.08
C GLY A 27 1.75 10.39 7.86
N ILE A 28 2.73 11.18 7.41
CA ILE A 28 4.07 10.72 7.03
C ILE A 28 4.80 10.06 8.21
N GLU A 29 4.75 10.66 9.40
CA GLU A 29 5.44 10.14 10.59
C GLU A 29 4.89 8.77 11.00
N ARG A 30 3.57 8.58 10.95
CA ARG A 30 2.95 7.27 11.23
C ARG A 30 3.34 6.22 10.20
N LEU A 31 3.39 6.59 8.93
CA LEU A 31 3.85 5.69 7.86
C LEU A 31 5.32 5.30 8.06
N ALA A 32 6.19 6.26 8.40
CA ALA A 32 7.61 6.00 8.66
C ALA A 32 7.83 5.12 9.90
N GLY A 33 7.06 5.36 10.98
CA GLY A 33 7.12 4.58 12.21
C GLY A 33 6.43 3.22 12.17
N SER A 34 5.73 2.88 11.09
CA SER A 34 4.92 1.66 10.99
C SER A 34 5.73 0.35 10.91
N GLY A 35 7.02 0.42 10.54
CA GLY A 35 7.84 -0.76 10.25
C GLY A 35 7.49 -1.48 8.93
N ALA A 36 6.52 -0.97 8.17
CA ALA A 36 6.14 -1.54 6.87
C ALA A 36 7.02 -1.07 5.70
N PHE A 37 7.70 0.06 5.85
CA PHE A 37 8.47 0.69 4.78
C PHE A 37 9.91 0.94 5.21
N ALA A 38 10.87 0.47 4.41
CA ALA A 38 12.27 0.84 4.55
C ALA A 38 12.51 2.32 4.23
N ARG A 39 11.68 2.91 3.36
CA ARG A 39 11.76 4.33 3.04
C ARG A 39 10.38 4.94 2.81
N VAL A 40 10.14 6.07 3.47
CA VAL A 40 8.98 6.95 3.26
C VAL A 40 9.53 8.31 2.85
N VAL A 41 9.17 8.79 1.66
CA VAL A 41 9.57 10.12 1.18
C VAL A 41 8.32 10.97 0.98
N PRO A 42 8.17 12.09 1.71
CA PRO A 42 7.09 13.03 1.44
C PRO A 42 7.27 13.65 0.05
N LEU A 43 6.17 13.74 -0.68
CA LEU A 43 6.11 14.36 -2.00
C LEU A 43 5.45 15.74 -1.91
N PRO A 44 5.71 16.64 -2.89
CA PRO A 44 4.95 17.88 -3.01
C PRO A 44 3.43 17.61 -3.00
N HIS A 45 2.67 18.55 -2.43
CA HIS A 45 1.22 18.45 -2.26
C HIS A 45 0.75 17.32 -1.32
N GLY A 46 1.62 16.86 -0.42
CA GLY A 46 1.24 16.02 0.73
C GLY A 46 1.20 14.52 0.47
N GLY A 47 1.52 14.07 -0.75
CA GLY A 47 1.65 12.65 -1.06
C GLY A 47 2.88 12.00 -0.45
N ALA A 48 3.04 10.69 -0.68
CA ALA A 48 4.20 9.93 -0.23
C ALA A 48 4.66 8.91 -1.27
N TRP A 49 5.98 8.75 -1.38
CA TRP A 49 6.61 7.59 -2.00
C TRP A 49 6.94 6.59 -0.89
N LEU A 50 6.40 5.38 -1.01
CA LEU A 50 6.52 4.31 -0.03
C LEU A 50 7.29 3.15 -0.65
N GLN A 51 8.44 2.79 -0.06
CA GLN A 51 9.26 1.66 -0.47
C GLN A 51 9.27 0.62 0.65
N ALA A 52 8.75 -0.57 0.39
CA ALA A 52 8.54 -1.62 1.39
C ALA A 52 9.85 -2.13 2.00
N THR A 53 10.86 -2.36 1.16
CA THR A 53 12.17 -2.93 1.55
C THR A 53 13.29 -2.26 0.77
N ASP A 54 14.53 -2.33 1.25
CA ASP A 54 15.69 -1.70 0.58
C ASP A 54 15.89 -2.18 -0.87
N GLY A 55 15.54 -3.44 -1.13
CA GLY A 55 15.57 -4.03 -2.47
C GLY A 55 14.40 -4.97 -2.74
N PHE A 56 14.05 -5.12 -4.02
CA PHE A 56 12.94 -5.98 -4.46
C PHE A 56 13.10 -7.46 -4.08
N ALA A 57 14.36 -7.94 -3.98
CA ALA A 57 14.65 -9.31 -3.55
C ALA A 57 14.17 -9.60 -2.12
N ALA A 58 14.17 -8.59 -1.24
CA ALA A 58 13.70 -8.69 0.14
C ALA A 58 12.19 -8.46 0.29
N TYR A 59 11.46 -8.11 -0.78
CA TYR A 59 10.02 -7.88 -0.75
C TYR A 59 9.23 -9.20 -0.73
N ASP A 60 9.44 -9.99 0.31
CA ASP A 60 8.83 -11.30 0.53
C ASP A 60 7.38 -11.21 1.03
N GLU A 61 6.77 -12.35 1.32
CA GLU A 61 5.39 -12.44 1.82
C GLU A 61 5.18 -11.68 3.14
N ALA A 62 6.17 -11.71 4.04
CA ALA A 62 6.09 -10.98 5.30
C ALA A 62 6.13 -9.46 5.06
N ALA A 63 6.97 -8.98 4.14
CA ALA A 63 7.00 -7.58 3.74
C ALA A 63 5.68 -7.16 3.07
N VAL A 64 5.16 -7.97 2.16
CA VAL A 64 3.84 -7.75 1.52
C VAL A 64 2.74 -7.65 2.56
N ARG A 65 2.78 -8.49 3.61
CA ARG A 65 1.82 -8.47 4.70
C ARG A 65 1.89 -7.19 5.52
N ARG A 66 3.08 -6.76 5.94
CA ARG A 66 3.25 -5.50 6.68
C ARG A 66 2.73 -4.30 5.90
N VAL A 67 3.01 -4.24 4.60
CA VAL A 67 2.49 -3.18 3.72
C VAL A 67 0.98 -3.24 3.63
N PHE A 68 0.40 -4.43 3.46
CA PHE A 68 -1.05 -4.61 3.43
C PHE A 68 -1.72 -4.10 4.71
N ASP A 69 -1.22 -4.51 5.87
CA ASP A 69 -1.82 -4.13 7.17
C ASP A 69 -1.82 -2.61 7.36
N VAL A 70 -0.77 -1.92 6.92
CA VAL A 70 -0.73 -0.45 6.98
C VAL A 70 -1.65 0.21 5.96
N LEU A 71 -1.78 -0.34 4.75
CA LEU A 71 -2.54 0.29 3.66
C LEU A 71 -4.01 -0.13 3.60
N SER A 72 -4.42 -1.21 4.26
CA SER A 72 -5.80 -1.74 4.26
C SER A 72 -6.91 -0.71 4.49
N PRO A 73 -6.74 0.37 5.30
CA PRO A 73 -7.81 1.36 5.51
C PRO A 73 -8.17 2.17 4.27
N VAL A 74 -7.26 2.21 3.28
CA VAL A 74 -7.44 2.96 2.03
C VAL A 74 -7.50 2.07 0.78
N LEU A 75 -7.41 0.75 0.93
CA LEU A 75 -7.58 -0.18 -0.19
C LEU A 75 -9.06 -0.40 -0.53
N PRO A 76 -9.38 -0.70 -1.81
CA PRO A 76 -10.70 -1.15 -2.22
C PRO A 76 -11.19 -2.33 -1.37
N PRO A 77 -12.48 -2.36 -1.01
CA PRO A 77 -13.06 -3.52 -0.36
C PRO A 77 -13.14 -4.73 -1.30
N GLY A 78 -13.18 -5.92 -0.72
CA GLY A 78 -13.31 -7.18 -1.43
C GLY A 78 -11.98 -7.93 -1.62
N ILE A 79 -12.08 -9.22 -1.94
CA ILE A 79 -10.92 -10.06 -2.23
C ILE A 79 -10.36 -9.69 -3.61
N PRO A 80 -9.04 -9.50 -3.76
CA PRO A 80 -8.43 -9.26 -5.05
C PRO A 80 -8.78 -10.35 -6.06
N LYS A 81 -9.05 -9.95 -7.31
CA LYS A 81 -9.31 -10.87 -8.41
C LYS A 81 -8.07 -10.98 -9.27
N ARG A 82 -7.71 -12.21 -9.63
CA ARG A 82 -6.61 -12.45 -10.58
C ARG A 82 -7.06 -12.03 -11.98
N ASP A 83 -6.23 -11.25 -12.67
CA ASP A 83 -6.42 -11.00 -14.10
C ASP A 83 -6.03 -12.29 -14.86
N PRO A 84 -6.91 -12.86 -15.71
CA PRO A 84 -6.56 -14.04 -16.50
C PRO A 84 -5.40 -13.82 -17.48
N PHE A 85 -5.03 -12.57 -17.78
CA PHE A 85 -3.93 -12.20 -18.66
C PHE A 85 -2.60 -11.94 -17.93
N ASP A 86 -2.58 -11.99 -16.58
CA ASP A 86 -1.35 -11.83 -15.81
C ASP A 86 -0.37 -12.97 -16.08
N ARG A 87 0.85 -12.61 -16.48
CA ARG A 87 1.93 -13.58 -16.73
C ARG A 87 2.64 -14.06 -15.46
N THR A 88 2.41 -13.38 -14.34
CA THR A 88 3.01 -13.66 -13.04
C THR A 88 2.00 -13.38 -11.95
N VAL A 89 2.04 -14.14 -10.86
CA VAL A 89 1.18 -13.86 -9.69
C VAL A 89 1.72 -12.62 -8.97
N PRO A 90 0.95 -11.52 -8.86
CA PRO A 90 1.39 -10.34 -8.14
C PRO A 90 1.58 -10.65 -6.65
N ARG A 91 2.58 -10.02 -6.03
CA ARG A 91 2.84 -10.14 -4.60
C ARG A 91 1.85 -9.28 -3.80
N LEU A 92 0.70 -9.87 -3.49
CA LEU A 92 -0.44 -9.25 -2.82
C LEU A 92 -0.97 -10.18 -1.72
N VAL A 93 -1.66 -9.59 -0.74
CA VAL A 93 -2.50 -10.34 0.21
C VAL A 93 -3.86 -10.61 -0.45
N TRP A 94 -4.25 -11.88 -0.51
CA TRP A 94 -5.50 -12.33 -1.13
C TRP A 94 -6.66 -12.38 -0.11
N GLN A 95 -6.87 -11.28 0.61
CA GLN A 95 -7.90 -11.13 1.65
C GLN A 95 -8.68 -9.83 1.43
N ASP A 96 -9.88 -9.71 2.03
CA ASP A 96 -10.65 -8.47 1.95
C ASP A 96 -10.05 -7.42 2.88
N ALA A 97 -9.62 -6.28 2.32
CA ALA A 97 -9.04 -5.19 3.09
C ALA A 97 -9.98 -4.65 4.20
N ARG A 98 -11.30 -4.83 4.08
CA ARG A 98 -12.28 -4.44 5.11
C ARG A 98 -12.12 -5.21 6.41
N GLU A 99 -11.66 -6.46 6.35
CA GLU A 99 -11.47 -7.31 7.53
C GLU A 99 -10.27 -6.86 8.38
N HIS A 100 -9.51 -5.87 7.89
CA HIS A 100 -8.27 -5.37 8.49
C HIS A 100 -8.29 -3.85 8.72
N ARG A 101 -9.47 -3.23 8.70
CA ARG A 101 -9.63 -1.83 9.10
C ARG A 101 -9.92 -1.81 10.59
N ASP A 102 -8.92 -1.44 11.39
CA ASP A 102 -9.13 -1.13 12.82
C ASP A 102 -10.06 0.09 13.00
#